data_AF-A0A1I6QIQ2-F1
#
_entry.id   AF-A0A1I6QIQ2-F1
#
_cell.length_a   1.000
_cell.length_b   1.000
_cell.length_c   1.000
_cell.angle_alpha   90.00
_cell.angle_beta   90.00
_cell.angle_gamma   90.00
#
_symmetry.space_group_name_H-M   'P 1'
#
loop_
_entity.id
_entity.type
_entity.pdbx_description
1 polymer ?
#
loop_
_entity_poly.entity_id
_entity_poly.type
_entity_poly.pdbx_seq_one_letter_code
_entity_poly.pdbx_strand_id
1 'polypeptide(L)'
;MNRRTVLQSAGVFATVGLAGCVGGIREHFEGEIRSPIPIEIYNESDQTQYIQLEARERGTGRGTYDQSYSVTPGERVSAPSLEGIEQSLQAVLVDQDEGDDRVEVGAVTPETVLVSITIYEDDLDLQISSSADDGNASTEGNESVESDGNETDSNESS
;
A
#
# COMPACT_ATOMS: atom_id res chain seq x y z
N MET A 1 -75.60 0.37 -48.01
CA MET A 1 -74.30 0.67 -48.69
C MET A 1 -73.35 1.19 -47.60
N ASN A 2 -72.43 0.39 -47.04
CA ASN A 2 -71.02 0.25 -47.47
C ASN A 2 -70.46 1.60 -47.97
N ARG A 3 -69.37 2.19 -47.42
CA ARG A 3 -68.01 1.62 -47.31
C ARG A 3 -67.18 2.38 -46.24
N ARG A 4 -66.25 1.64 -45.63
CA ARG A 4 -65.25 2.04 -44.64
C ARG A 4 -64.17 2.95 -45.25
N THR A 5 -63.66 3.93 -44.49
CA THR A 5 -62.31 4.47 -44.69
C THR A 5 -61.69 4.76 -43.32
N VAL A 6 -60.67 3.97 -42.98
CA VAL A 6 -59.84 4.11 -41.78
C VAL A 6 -58.73 5.11 -42.13
N LEU A 7 -58.60 6.18 -41.36
CA LEU A 7 -57.43 7.06 -41.44
C LEU A 7 -56.49 6.70 -40.28
N GLN A 8 -55.46 5.94 -40.65
CA GLN A 8 -54.23 5.76 -39.89
C GLN A 8 -53.62 7.13 -39.58
N SER A 9 -53.36 7.40 -38.31
CA SER A 9 -52.47 8.48 -37.90
C SER A 9 -51.53 7.89 -36.86
N ALA A 10 -50.35 7.49 -37.35
CA ALA A 10 -49.26 6.98 -36.55
C ALA A 10 -48.72 8.12 -35.68
N GLY A 11 -48.81 7.97 -34.36
CA GLY A 11 -48.08 8.82 -33.44
C GLY A 11 -46.59 8.52 -33.55
N VAL A 12 -45.82 9.49 -34.04
CA VAL A 12 -44.36 9.43 -34.10
C VAL A 12 -43.84 9.42 -32.66
N PHE A 13 -43.26 8.29 -32.23
CA PHE A 13 -42.43 8.27 -31.03
C PHE A 13 -41.16 9.07 -31.34
N ALA A 14 -41.05 10.26 -30.77
CA ALA A 14 -39.78 10.98 -30.73
C ALA A 14 -38.84 10.20 -29.81
N THR A 15 -38.08 9.27 -30.37
CA THR A 15 -36.89 8.75 -29.72
C THR A 15 -35.87 9.88 -29.68
N VAL A 16 -35.75 10.53 -28.52
CA VAL A 16 -34.61 11.40 -28.23
C VAL A 16 -33.39 10.49 -28.25
N GLY A 17 -32.67 10.51 -29.38
CA GLY A 17 -31.38 9.85 -29.51
C GLY A 17 -30.39 10.56 -28.61
N LEU A 18 -30.06 9.98 -27.46
CA LEU A 18 -28.81 10.25 -26.77
C LEU A 18 -27.66 9.65 -27.61
N ALA A 19 -27.35 10.31 -28.72
CA ALA A 19 -26.15 10.07 -29.49
C ALA A 19 -25.05 10.96 -28.90
N GLY A 20 -24.05 10.34 -28.27
CA GLY A 20 -22.92 10.99 -27.58
C GLY A 20 -23.11 10.85 -26.06
N CYS A 21 -22.30 10.10 -25.32
CA CYS A 21 -20.88 9.80 -25.49
C CYS A 21 -20.61 8.36 -25.01
N VAL A 22 -20.51 7.39 -25.93
CA VAL A 22 -20.02 6.03 -25.63
C VAL A 22 -18.66 5.82 -26.29
N GLY A 23 -17.80 6.84 -26.27
CA GLY A 23 -16.54 6.84 -27.01
C GLY A 23 -15.53 7.79 -26.38
N GLY A 24 -15.14 7.54 -25.13
CA GLY A 24 -14.14 8.37 -24.46
C GLY A 24 -13.62 7.86 -23.13
N ILE A 25 -13.74 6.57 -22.85
CA ILE A 25 -13.11 5.97 -21.65
C ILE A 25 -11.97 5.02 -22.00
N ARG A 26 -11.66 4.79 -23.28
CA ARG A 26 -10.59 3.88 -23.68
C ARG A 26 -9.24 4.57 -23.87
N GLU A 27 -9.22 5.80 -24.36
CA GLU A 27 -7.98 6.56 -24.56
C GLU A 27 -7.33 7.12 -23.28
N HIS A 28 -8.00 7.09 -22.12
CA HIS A 28 -7.42 7.63 -20.88
C HIS A 28 -6.68 6.58 -20.01
N PHE A 29 -6.75 5.31 -20.39
CA PHE A 29 -6.04 4.19 -19.72
C PHE A 29 -4.95 3.60 -20.61
N GLU A 30 -4.29 4.44 -21.40
CA GLU A 30 -3.04 4.09 -22.10
C GLU A 30 -1.81 4.17 -21.17
N GLY A 31 -2.02 4.28 -19.85
CA GLY A 31 -0.99 4.04 -18.84
C GLY A 31 -1.04 2.57 -18.38
N GLU A 32 0.11 2.01 -18.01
CA GLU A 32 0.16 0.77 -17.22
C GLU A 32 -0.88 0.86 -16.10
N ILE A 33 -1.83 -0.09 -16.08
CA ILE A 33 -2.80 -0.19 -15.00
C ILE A 33 -2.03 -0.63 -13.76
N ARG A 34 -1.61 0.35 -12.96
CA ARG A 34 -0.95 0.13 -11.68
C ARG A 34 -2.04 -0.17 -10.66
N SER A 35 -2.14 -1.44 -10.28
CA SER A 35 -3.12 -1.85 -9.28
C SER A 35 -2.75 -1.27 -7.92
N PRO A 36 -3.72 -0.77 -7.14
CA PRO A 36 -3.47 -0.39 -5.75
C PRO A 36 -3.01 -1.62 -4.96
N ILE A 37 -2.02 -1.43 -4.09
CA ILE A 37 -1.41 -2.51 -3.31
C ILE A 37 -2.05 -2.49 -1.91
N PRO A 38 -2.79 -3.54 -1.50
CA PRO A 38 -3.36 -3.61 -0.15
C PRO A 38 -2.28 -3.70 0.93
N ILE A 39 -2.59 -3.15 2.10
CA ILE A 39 -1.78 -3.25 3.31
C ILE A 39 -2.60 -3.92 4.41
N GLU A 40 -2.06 -4.97 5.00
CA GLU A 40 -2.62 -5.62 6.18
C GLU A 40 -1.67 -5.49 7.36
N ILE A 41 -2.19 -5.09 8.51
CA ILE A 41 -1.44 -4.97 9.76
C ILE A 41 -2.08 -5.91 10.77
N TYR A 42 -1.29 -6.79 11.38
CA TYR A 42 -1.74 -7.73 12.38
C TYR A 42 -0.91 -7.60 13.65
N ASN A 43 -1.56 -7.56 14.81
CA ASN A 43 -0.88 -7.48 16.10
C ASN A 43 -0.98 -8.82 16.83
N GLU A 44 0.16 -9.51 16.94
CA GLU A 44 0.32 -10.74 17.71
C GLU A 44 0.73 -10.50 19.16
N SER A 45 1.09 -9.27 19.53
CA SER A 45 1.42 -8.92 20.92
C SER A 45 0.19 -8.90 21.82
N ASP A 46 0.43 -8.97 23.14
CA ASP A 46 -0.61 -8.89 24.16
C ASP A 46 -1.03 -7.44 24.49
N GLN A 47 -0.47 -6.45 23.79
CA GLN A 47 -0.66 -5.02 24.06
C GLN A 47 -1.17 -4.26 22.84
N THR A 48 -1.77 -3.08 23.06
CA THR A 48 -2.09 -2.19 21.94
C THR A 48 -0.82 -1.52 21.45
N GLN A 49 -0.53 -1.67 20.17
CA GLN A 49 0.69 -1.19 19.54
C GLN A 49 0.41 -0.01 18.63
N TYR A 50 1.39 0.90 18.53
CA TYR A 50 1.30 2.07 17.66
C TYR A 50 2.31 1.95 16.54
N ILE A 51 1.84 2.05 15.30
CA ILE A 51 2.67 1.90 14.12
C ILE A 51 2.49 3.10 13.19
N GLN A 52 3.60 3.63 12.68
CA GLN A 52 3.62 4.62 11.62
C GLN A 52 4.13 4.00 10.33
N LEU A 53 3.45 4.28 9.23
CA LEU A 53 3.80 3.82 7.90
C LEU A 53 4.08 5.02 7.00
N GLU A 54 5.27 5.08 6.41
CA GLU A 54 5.66 6.11 5.45
C GLU A 54 6.10 5.46 4.13
N ALA A 55 5.68 5.99 3.00
CA ALA A 55 6.20 5.60 1.69
C ALA A 55 6.70 6.78 0.88
N ARG A 56 7.81 6.57 0.15
CA ARG A 56 8.44 7.58 -0.71
C ARG A 56 8.78 6.98 -2.07
N GLU A 57 8.37 7.67 -3.14
CA GLU A 57 8.65 7.28 -4.53
C GLU A 57 10.16 7.16 -4.77
N ARG A 58 10.58 6.02 -5.34
CA ARG A 58 11.97 5.75 -5.69
C ARG A 58 12.31 6.53 -6.96
N GLY A 59 13.10 7.60 -6.81
CA GLY A 59 13.58 8.43 -7.93
C GLY A 59 13.35 9.91 -7.71
N THR A 60 12.16 10.29 -7.26
CA THR A 60 11.83 11.70 -6.94
C THR A 60 11.91 11.99 -5.45
N GLY A 61 11.79 10.97 -4.59
CA GLY A 61 11.66 11.13 -3.14
C GLY A 61 10.32 11.72 -2.69
N ARG A 62 9.33 11.84 -3.59
CA ARG A 62 7.99 12.32 -3.25
C ARG A 62 7.35 11.38 -2.23
N GLY A 63 6.86 11.93 -1.12
CA GLY A 63 6.02 11.18 -0.17
C GLY A 63 4.71 10.74 -0.83
N THR A 64 4.43 9.45 -0.79
CA THR A 64 3.25 8.82 -1.40
C THR A 64 2.30 8.24 -0.36
N TYR A 65 2.78 8.03 0.87
CA TYR A 65 1.97 7.51 1.97
C TYR A 65 2.55 7.99 3.31
N ASP A 66 1.68 8.35 4.25
CA ASP A 66 2.05 8.71 5.64
C ASP A 66 0.80 8.54 6.50
N GLN A 67 0.76 7.47 7.30
CA GLN A 67 -0.39 7.14 8.15
C GLN A 67 0.06 6.45 9.43
N SER A 68 -0.65 6.70 10.53
CA SER A 68 -0.42 6.02 11.81
C SER A 68 -1.64 5.23 12.26
N TYR A 69 -1.39 4.12 12.95
CA TYR A 69 -2.42 3.21 13.44
C TYR A 69 -2.17 2.83 14.89
N SER A 70 -3.26 2.63 15.62
CA SER A 70 -3.26 1.95 16.92
C SER A 70 -3.95 0.61 16.70
N VAL A 71 -3.24 -0.49 16.93
CA VAL A 71 -3.71 -1.85 16.63
C VAL A 71 -3.83 -2.63 17.92
N THR A 72 -5.02 -3.10 18.25
CA THR A 72 -5.27 -3.82 19.50
C THR A 72 -4.79 -5.29 19.42
N PRO A 73 -4.57 -5.97 20.57
CA PRO A 73 -4.13 -7.37 20.57
C PRO A 73 -5.05 -8.29 19.76
N GLY A 74 -4.46 -9.07 18.85
CA GLY A 74 -5.19 -10.00 17.97
C GLY A 74 -6.04 -9.33 16.88
N GLU A 75 -5.94 -8.01 16.71
CA GLU A 75 -6.64 -7.28 15.66
C GLU A 75 -5.88 -7.32 14.33
N ARG A 76 -6.63 -7.45 13.23
CA ARG A 76 -6.14 -7.22 11.87
C ARG A 76 -6.79 -5.97 11.31
N VAL A 77 -5.95 -4.99 10.92
CA VAL A 77 -6.35 -3.73 10.30
C VAL A 77 -6.02 -3.78 8.81
N SER A 78 -7.01 -3.46 7.97
CA SER A 78 -6.78 -3.20 6.55
C SER A 78 -6.57 -1.70 6.35
N ALA A 79 -5.35 -1.31 6.01
CA ALA A 79 -4.99 0.08 5.76
C ALA A 79 -5.39 0.51 4.34
N PRO A 80 -5.53 1.82 4.07
CA PRO A 80 -5.59 2.34 2.71
C PRO A 80 -4.42 1.81 1.86
N SER A 81 -4.73 1.48 0.62
CA SER A 81 -3.76 0.87 -0.29
C SER A 81 -2.65 1.83 -0.71
N LEU A 82 -1.45 1.29 -0.94
CA LEU A 82 -0.34 2.02 -1.58
C LEU A 82 -0.59 2.17 -3.09
N GLU A 83 0.03 3.19 -3.68
CA GLU A 83 0.14 3.29 -5.14
C GLU A 83 1.01 2.16 -5.71
N GLY A 84 0.63 1.57 -6.85
CA GLY A 84 1.41 0.51 -7.52
C GLY A 84 2.64 1.03 -8.27
N ILE A 85 3.49 1.82 -7.61
CA ILE A 85 4.71 2.41 -8.18
C ILE A 85 5.96 1.89 -7.46
N GLU A 86 7.15 2.12 -8.04
CA GLU A 86 8.40 1.89 -7.32
C GLU A 86 8.55 2.90 -6.17
N GLN A 87 8.59 2.38 -4.94
CA GLN A 87 8.71 3.20 -3.73
C GLN A 87 9.41 2.42 -2.61
N SER A 88 9.97 3.15 -1.66
CA SER A 88 10.40 2.59 -0.38
C SER A 88 9.26 2.74 0.61
N LEU A 89 8.92 1.68 1.31
CA LEU A 89 8.00 1.68 2.45
C LEU A 89 8.81 1.53 3.73
N GLN A 90 8.52 2.35 4.72
CA GLN A 90 9.07 2.28 6.06
C GLN A 90 7.93 2.05 7.05
N ALA A 91 8.09 1.07 7.92
CA ALA A 91 7.19 0.78 9.01
C ALA A 91 7.93 0.99 10.34
N VAL A 92 7.35 1.81 11.21
CA VAL A 92 7.95 2.20 12.50
C VAL A 92 7.00 1.79 13.62
N LEU A 93 7.43 0.85 14.46
CA LEU A 93 6.78 0.54 15.72
C LEU A 93 7.25 1.56 16.76
N VAL A 94 6.31 2.36 17.27
CA VAL A 94 6.60 3.46 18.20
C VAL A 94 6.57 2.94 19.62
N ASP A 95 7.68 3.08 20.33
CA ASP A 95 7.75 2.75 21.75
C ASP A 95 7.18 3.90 22.60
N GLN A 96 6.32 3.57 23.57
CA GLN A 96 5.67 4.58 24.42
C GLN A 96 6.41 4.84 25.74
N ASP A 97 7.32 3.96 26.14
CA ASP A 97 7.93 3.90 27.48
C ASP A 97 9.44 4.23 27.44
N GLU A 98 9.88 5.03 26.45
CA GLU A 98 11.26 5.51 26.24
C GLU A 98 12.25 4.45 25.69
N GLY A 99 11.75 3.38 25.06
CA GLY A 99 12.55 2.46 24.24
C GLY A 99 12.95 3.04 22.87
N ASP A 100 13.83 2.34 22.16
CA ASP A 100 14.17 2.64 20.77
C ASP A 100 13.03 2.19 19.84
N ASP A 101 12.58 3.09 18.95
CA ASP A 101 11.63 2.77 17.90
C ASP A 101 12.18 1.66 17.00
N ARG A 102 11.33 0.70 16.62
CA ARG A 102 11.73 -0.39 15.71
C ARG A 102 11.31 -0.05 14.29
N VAL A 103 12.25 -0.19 13.36
CA VAL A 103 12.10 0.30 12.00
C VAL A 103 12.39 -0.80 11.01
N GLU A 104 11.40 -1.12 10.18
CA GLU A 104 11.54 -2.03 9.04
C GLU A 104 11.35 -1.27 7.73
N VAL A 105 12.20 -1.56 6.73
CA VAL A 105 12.17 -0.88 5.43
C VAL A 105 12.12 -1.90 4.32
N GLY A 106 11.14 -1.75 3.44
CA GLY A 106 10.91 -2.66 2.32
C GLY A 106 10.74 -1.95 0.98
N ALA A 107 11.13 -2.64 -0.09
CA ALA A 107 10.96 -2.16 -1.45
C ALA A 107 9.60 -2.59 -2.01
N VAL A 108 8.77 -1.64 -2.41
CA VAL A 108 7.52 -1.89 -3.13
C VAL A 108 7.75 -1.62 -4.61
N THR A 109 7.34 -2.56 -5.46
CA THR A 109 7.45 -2.46 -6.91
C THR A 109 6.07 -2.61 -7.56
N PRO A 110 5.93 -2.33 -8.86
CA PRO A 110 4.67 -2.57 -9.57
C PRO A 110 4.20 -4.04 -9.59
N GLU A 111 5.07 -4.99 -9.24
CA GLU A 111 4.72 -6.42 -9.14
C GLU A 111 4.32 -6.86 -7.73
N THR A 112 4.41 -5.96 -6.74
CA THR A 112 3.93 -6.19 -5.38
C THR A 112 2.41 -6.37 -5.39
N VAL A 113 1.94 -7.40 -4.69
CA VAL A 113 0.51 -7.75 -4.61
C VAL A 113 -0.07 -7.54 -3.22
N LEU A 114 0.76 -7.57 -2.18
CA LEU A 114 0.35 -7.39 -0.78
C LEU A 114 1.54 -6.92 0.05
N VAL A 115 1.27 -6.00 0.97
CA VAL A 115 2.15 -5.69 2.08
C VAL A 115 1.50 -6.20 3.36
N SER A 116 2.19 -7.08 4.06
CA SER A 116 1.76 -7.64 5.34
C SER A 116 2.73 -7.18 6.43
N ILE A 117 2.18 -6.65 7.51
CA ILE A 117 2.94 -6.21 8.67
C ILE A 117 2.47 -6.98 9.89
N THR A 118 3.39 -7.68 10.56
CA THR A 118 3.11 -8.40 11.80
C THR A 118 3.84 -7.75 12.95
N ILE A 119 3.09 -7.36 13.99
CA ILE A 119 3.63 -6.71 15.18
C ILE A 119 3.72 -7.74 16.30
N TYR A 120 4.90 -7.87 16.89
CA TYR A 120 5.17 -8.70 18.07
C TYR A 120 5.36 -7.80 19.30
N GLU A 121 5.57 -8.39 20.49
CA GLU A 121 5.77 -7.60 21.72
C GLU A 121 6.92 -6.61 21.60
N ASP A 122 7.99 -7.08 20.97
CA ASP A 122 9.30 -6.45 20.93
C ASP A 122 9.90 -6.51 19.53
N ASP A 123 9.07 -6.61 18.49
CA ASP A 123 9.56 -6.68 17.12
C ASP A 123 8.48 -6.34 16.10
N LEU A 124 8.92 -6.11 14.86
CA LEU A 124 8.09 -5.82 13.70
C LEU A 124 8.60 -6.64 12.50
N ASP A 125 7.70 -7.34 11.82
CA ASP A 125 8.00 -8.01 10.55
C ASP A 125 7.26 -7.33 9.40
N LEU A 126 8.01 -6.90 8.38
CA LEU A 126 7.48 -6.31 7.16
C LEU A 126 7.68 -7.28 5.99
N GLN A 127 6.59 -7.91 5.55
CA GLN A 127 6.57 -8.82 4.41
C GLN A 127 5.96 -8.14 3.18
N ILE A 128 6.71 -8.12 2.07
CA ILE A 128 6.25 -7.60 0.79
C ILE A 128 6.14 -8.75 -0.20
N SER A 129 4.91 -9.16 -0.52
CA SER A 129 4.63 -10.25 -1.45
C SER A 129 4.53 -9.73 -2.88
N SER A 130 5.09 -10.48 -3.82
CA SER A 130 5.02 -10.17 -5.26
C SER A 130 4.33 -11.29 -6.04
N SER A 131 3.80 -10.98 -7.23
CA SER A 131 3.14 -12.00 -8.06
C SER A 131 4.07 -13.13 -8.54
N ALA A 132 5.39 -12.97 -8.40
CA ALA A 132 6.37 -14.01 -8.71
C ALA A 132 6.71 -14.90 -7.50
N ASP A 133 6.30 -14.50 -6.30
CA ASP A 133 6.56 -15.20 -5.04
C ASP A 133 5.48 -16.28 -4.80
N ASP A 134 5.47 -17.31 -5.65
CA ASP A 134 4.70 -18.54 -5.44
C ASP A 134 5.62 -19.65 -4.86
N GLY A 135 6.60 -19.24 -4.04
CA GLY A 135 7.49 -20.14 -3.34
C GLY A 135 8.84 -19.55 -2.94
N ASN A 136 8.95 -19.17 -1.66
CA ASN A 136 10.17 -19.11 -0.85
C ASN A 136 11.15 -17.94 -1.10
N ALA A 137 11.00 -16.84 -0.36
CA ALA A 137 12.12 -16.05 0.17
C ALA A 137 11.70 -15.11 1.31
N SER A 138 11.89 -15.54 2.57
CA SER A 138 12.18 -14.59 3.66
C SER A 138 13.48 -13.86 3.28
N THR A 139 13.39 -12.59 2.93
CA THR A 139 14.58 -11.75 2.76
C THR A 139 14.96 -11.22 4.14
N GLU A 140 16.00 -11.82 4.71
CA GLU A 140 16.72 -11.29 5.86
C GLU A 140 17.21 -9.87 5.53
N GLY A 141 16.60 -8.85 6.14
CA GLY A 141 16.98 -7.45 6.06
C GLY A 141 17.61 -6.97 7.37
N ASN A 142 18.48 -7.75 8.00
CA ASN A 142 19.23 -7.31 9.17
C ASN A 142 20.37 -6.39 8.74
N GLU A 143 20.08 -5.12 8.47
CA GLU A 143 21.09 -4.06 8.50
C GLU A 143 21.27 -3.58 9.94
N SER A 144 21.88 -4.45 10.76
CA SER A 144 22.51 -4.05 12.01
C SER A 144 23.54 -2.98 11.68
N VAL A 145 23.21 -1.73 11.97
CA VAL A 145 24.16 -0.62 11.93
C VAL A 145 25.19 -0.89 13.03
N GLU A 146 26.30 -1.52 12.66
CA GLU A 146 27.50 -1.58 13.49
C GLU A 146 28.00 -0.14 13.67
N SER A 147 27.56 0.49 14.77
CA SER A 147 28.11 1.75 15.25
C SER A 147 29.54 1.47 15.73
N ASP A 148 30.51 1.68 14.86
CA ASP A 148 31.95 1.66 15.13
C ASP A 148 32.26 2.63 16.28
N GLY A 149 32.25 2.10 17.50
CA GLY A 149 32.64 2.79 18.72
C GLY A 149 34.15 3.02 18.70
N ASN A 150 34.56 4.21 18.25
CA ASN A 150 35.93 4.67 18.36
C ASN A 150 36.33 4.86 19.83
N GLU A 151 36.81 3.79 20.47
CA GLU A 151 37.50 3.84 21.75
C GLU A 151 38.91 4.42 21.56
N THR A 152 39.04 5.74 21.74
CA THR A 152 40.35 6.36 21.93
C THR A 152 40.82 6.15 23.37
N ASP A 153 41.46 5.01 23.62
CA ASP A 153 42.20 4.78 24.86
C ASP A 153 43.60 5.42 24.74
N SER A 154 43.81 6.49 25.50
CA SER A 154 45.08 7.24 25.55
C SER A 154 45.78 6.98 26.87
N ASN A 155 46.65 5.97 26.91
CA ASN A 155 47.78 5.79 27.85
C ASN A 155 48.58 4.55 27.40
N GLU A 156 49.91 4.43 27.38
CA GLU A 156 50.99 5.08 28.12
C GLU A 156 52.37 4.74 27.49
N SER A 157 53.34 5.66 27.62
CA SER A 157 54.79 5.46 27.89
C SER A 157 55.70 4.53 27.07
N SER A 158 56.75 5.13 26.46
CA SER A 158 58.19 4.77 26.62
C SER A 158 59.10 5.90 26.14
#